data_AF-A0A8J5L2G8-F1
#
_entry.id   AF-A0A8J5L2G8-F1
#
_cell.length_a   1.000
_cell.length_b   1.000
_cell.length_c   1.000
_cell.angle_alpha   90.00
_cell.angle_beta   90.00
_cell.angle_gamma   90.00
#
_symmetry.space_group_name_H-M   'P 1'
#
loop_
_entity.id
_entity.type
_entity.pdbx_description
1 polymer ?
#
loop_
_entity_poly.entity_id
_entity_poly.type
_entity_poly.pdbx_seq_one_letter_code
_entity_poly.pdbx_strand_id
1 'polypeptide(L)'
;MDRNLRRLKHLGNFHQFDLTFKDHCKTSPQWDEILFVITYDEHGGFFDHVPTPVVGVPSPDGVVGPAPFYFNFDRLGVRVPAIFVSPWIEAGTGMIFRFLRLPFGL
;
A
#
# COMPACT_ATOMS: atom_id res chain seq x y z
N MET A 1 0.18 33.80 18.55
CA MET A 1 1.22 33.18 17.71
C MET A 1 1.01 31.68 17.77
N ASP A 2 0.14 31.15 16.91
CA ASP A 2 -0.37 29.78 17.00
C ASP A 2 -0.24 29.07 15.65
N ARG A 3 0.07 27.77 15.64
CA ARG A 3 0.41 27.02 14.43
C ARG A 3 -0.57 25.89 14.22
N ASN A 4 -1.32 25.98 13.12
CA ASN A 4 -2.31 25.01 12.65
C ASN A 4 -1.69 23.62 12.37
N LEU A 5 -1.51 22.82 13.43
CA LEU A 5 -1.35 21.37 13.31
C LEU A 5 -2.72 20.75 13.06
N ARG A 6 -2.99 20.39 11.80
CA ARG A 6 -4.17 19.62 11.42
C ARG A 6 -4.14 18.26 12.11
N ARG A 7 -4.80 18.14 13.28
CA ARG A 7 -4.99 16.87 14.00
C ARG A 7 -5.46 15.80 13.01
N LEU A 8 -4.82 14.63 13.05
CA LEU A 8 -5.08 13.54 12.12
C LEU A 8 -6.48 12.94 12.38
N LYS A 9 -7.49 13.46 11.68
CA LYS A 9 -8.92 13.26 11.98
C LYS A 9 -9.42 11.80 11.92
N HIS A 10 -8.58 10.88 11.45
CA HIS A 10 -8.93 9.48 11.19
C HIS A 10 -8.03 8.48 11.93
N LEU A 11 -7.20 8.92 12.88
CA LEU A 11 -6.33 7.99 13.64
C LEU A 11 -7.14 6.92 14.41
N GLY A 12 -8.34 7.27 14.89
CA GLY A 12 -9.28 6.33 15.51
C GLY A 12 -10.14 5.51 14.54
N ASN A 13 -9.98 5.73 13.22
CA ASN A 13 -10.70 5.01 12.17
C ASN A 13 -9.79 4.00 11.42
N PHE A 14 -8.52 3.86 11.81
CA PHE A 14 -7.74 2.68 11.40
C PHE A 14 -8.45 1.44 11.92
N HIS A 15 -8.81 0.53 11.03
CA HIS A 15 -9.58 -0.65 11.40
C HIS A 15 -8.77 -1.51 12.38
N GLN A 16 -9.42 -2.00 13.45
CA GLN A 16 -8.78 -2.87 14.45
C GLN A 16 -8.13 -4.14 13.84
N PHE A 17 -8.53 -4.49 12.61
CA PHE A 17 -7.90 -5.47 11.74
C PHE A 17 -6.37 -5.33 11.71
N ASP A 18 -5.83 -4.10 11.61
CA ASP A 18 -4.39 -3.85 11.46
C ASP A 18 -3.56 -4.32 12.68
N LEU A 19 -4.16 -4.36 13.87
CA LEU A 19 -3.49 -4.82 15.08
C LEU A 19 -3.72 -6.32 15.32
N THR A 20 -4.97 -6.80 15.15
CA THR A 20 -5.30 -8.22 15.39
C THR A 20 -4.69 -9.13 14.35
N PHE A 21 -4.79 -8.79 13.05
CA PHE A 21 -4.13 -9.51 11.97
C PHE A 21 -2.61 -9.60 12.20
N LYS A 22 -2.01 -8.46 12.57
CA LYS A 22 -0.58 -8.33 12.81
C LYS A 22 -0.09 -9.20 13.95
N ASP A 23 -0.88 -9.40 15.01
CA ASP A 23 -0.56 -10.35 16.07
C ASP A 23 -0.87 -11.81 15.70
N HIS A 24 -1.93 -12.08 14.93
CA HIS A 24 -2.19 -13.42 14.36
C HIS A 24 -1.04 -13.91 13.48
N CYS A 25 -0.46 -13.04 12.64
CA CYS A 25 0.71 -13.38 11.83
C CYS A 25 1.94 -13.69 12.70
N LYS A 26 2.10 -13.03 13.86
CA LYS A 26 3.23 -13.25 14.78
C LYS A 26 3.08 -14.51 15.65
N THR A 27 1.88 -15.05 15.81
CA THR A 27 1.60 -16.31 16.52
C THR A 27 1.38 -17.51 15.59
N SER A 28 1.19 -17.27 14.29
CA SER A 28 1.13 -18.30 13.26
C SER A 28 2.47 -19.03 13.12
N PRO A 29 2.50 -20.38 13.08
CA PRO A 29 3.71 -21.15 12.80
C PRO A 29 4.20 -20.99 11.35
N GLN A 30 3.40 -20.37 10.47
CA GLN A 30 3.79 -20.03 9.09
C GLN A 30 4.42 -18.63 8.97
N TRP A 31 4.65 -17.90 10.07
CA TRP A 31 5.21 -16.53 10.04
C TRP A 31 6.44 -16.40 9.13
N ASP A 32 7.39 -17.33 9.26
CA ASP A 32 8.65 -17.36 8.52
C ASP A 32 8.49 -17.68 7.02
N GLU A 33 7.29 -18.00 6.56
CA GLU A 33 6.94 -18.23 5.14
C GLU A 33 5.95 -17.18 4.59
N ILE A 34 5.47 -16.25 5.42
CA ILE A 34 4.45 -15.26 5.03
C ILE A 34 5.06 -13.99 4.41
N LEU A 35 4.48 -13.58 3.29
CA LEU A 35 4.52 -12.20 2.78
C LEU A 35 3.10 -11.62 2.81
N PHE A 36 2.85 -10.69 3.72
CA PHE A 36 1.63 -9.89 3.71
C PHE A 36 1.82 -8.63 2.85
N VAL A 37 0.82 -8.35 2.02
CA VAL A 37 0.84 -7.25 1.05
C VAL A 37 -0.43 -6.42 1.26
N ILE A 38 -0.25 -5.11 1.46
CA ILE A 38 -1.34 -4.14 1.52
C ILE A 38 -1.20 -3.22 0.29
N THR A 39 -2.22 -3.19 -0.54
CA THR A 39 -2.34 -2.28 -1.70
C THR A 39 -3.66 -1.54 -1.64
N TYR A 40 -3.70 -0.37 -2.28
CA TYR A 40 -4.93 0.36 -2.56
C TYR A 40 -5.28 0.15 -4.04
N ASP A 41 -6.56 0.12 -4.38
CA ASP A 41 -7.06 0.11 -5.76
C ASP A 41 -6.94 1.51 -6.40
N GLU A 42 -7.22 2.55 -5.63
CA GLU A 42 -7.13 3.95 -6.06
C GLU A 42 -6.25 4.82 -5.15
N HIS A 43 -5.66 5.85 -5.75
CA HIS A 43 -4.91 6.92 -5.05
C HIS A 43 -5.77 7.90 -4.21
N GLY A 44 -7.09 7.70 -4.14
CA GLY A 44 -8.01 8.58 -3.39
C GLY A 44 -8.21 9.99 -3.97
N GLY A 45 -7.80 10.27 -5.22
CA GLY A 45 -7.99 11.56 -5.88
C GLY A 45 -6.99 12.65 -5.48
N PHE A 46 -5.94 12.31 -4.74
CA PHE A 46 -4.91 13.27 -4.33
C PHE A 46 -3.87 13.49 -5.44
N PHE A 47 -3.35 14.72 -5.54
CA PHE A 47 -2.32 15.06 -6.54
C PHE A 47 -1.04 14.25 -6.35
N ASP A 48 -0.64 13.50 -7.39
CA ASP A 48 0.70 12.94 -7.53
C ASP A 48 1.56 13.84 -8.43
N HIS A 49 2.82 14.02 -8.05
CA HIS A 49 3.81 14.80 -8.80
C HIS A 49 4.53 14.00 -9.89
N VAL A 50 4.42 12.67 -9.88
CA VAL A 50 4.99 11.79 -10.90
C VAL A 50 3.95 11.55 -12.01
N PRO A 51 4.21 11.95 -13.26
CA PRO A 51 3.34 11.62 -14.39
C PRO A 51 3.20 10.11 -14.57
N THR A 52 2.02 9.64 -14.98
CA THR A 52 1.83 8.21 -15.24
C THR A 52 2.58 7.77 -16.50
N PRO A 53 3.18 6.56 -16.51
CA PRO A 53 3.78 6.01 -17.73
C PRO A 53 2.76 5.80 -18.86
N VAL A 54 3.05 6.41 -20.01
CA VAL A 54 2.24 6.37 -21.26
C VAL A 54 3.04 5.92 -22.49
N VAL A 55 4.31 5.56 -22.33
CA VAL A 55 5.21 5.15 -23.43
C VAL A 55 5.61 3.70 -23.22
N GLY A 56 5.39 2.85 -24.23
CA GLY A 56 5.77 1.43 -24.18
C GLY A 56 4.92 0.57 -23.25
N VAL A 57 3.79 1.07 -22.76
CA VAL A 57 2.83 0.28 -21.96
C VAL A 57 1.92 -0.50 -22.93
N PRO A 58 1.98 -1.85 -22.96
CA PRO A 58 1.09 -2.63 -23.81
C PRO A 58 -0.34 -2.63 -23.24
N SER A 59 -1.34 -2.64 -24.12
CA SER A 59 -2.71 -3.01 -23.73
C SER A 59 -2.70 -4.46 -23.22
N PRO A 60 -3.33 -4.78 -22.06
CA PRO A 60 -3.15 -6.08 -21.40
C PRO A 60 -3.83 -7.23 -22.13
N ASP A 61 -4.93 -6.96 -22.82
CA ASP A 61 -5.77 -7.92 -23.56
C ASP A 61 -6.07 -7.48 -25.00
N GLY A 62 -5.70 -6.25 -25.38
CA GLY A 62 -6.02 -5.65 -26.67
C GLY A 62 -7.46 -5.17 -26.81
N VAL A 63 -8.25 -5.15 -25.74
CA VAL A 63 -9.63 -4.69 -25.75
C VAL A 63 -9.67 -3.17 -25.71
N VAL A 64 -10.30 -2.55 -26.69
CA VAL A 64 -10.54 -1.09 -26.72
C VAL A 64 -11.89 -0.81 -26.06
N GLY A 65 -11.93 0.20 -25.20
CA GLY A 65 -13.16 0.65 -24.54
C GLY A 65 -14.25 1.10 -25.53
N PRO A 66 -15.53 1.09 -25.13
CA PRO A 66 -16.63 1.40 -26.03
C PRO A 66 -16.65 2.86 -26.52
N ALA A 67 -17.45 3.10 -27.55
CA ALA A 67 -17.81 4.45 -28.00
C ALA A 67 -18.46 5.26 -26.85
N PRO A 68 -18.27 6.58 -26.78
CA PRO A 68 -17.53 7.42 -27.74
C PRO A 68 -16.03 7.55 -27.44
N PHE A 69 -15.53 6.96 -26.35
CA PHE A 69 -14.20 7.31 -25.81
C PHE A 69 -13.04 6.44 -26.28
N TYR A 70 -13.30 5.20 -26.74
CA TYR A 70 -12.30 4.32 -27.39
C TYR A 70 -10.96 4.22 -26.63
N PHE A 71 -11.03 3.97 -25.32
CA PHE A 71 -9.84 3.92 -24.46
C PHE A 71 -9.03 2.63 -24.72
N ASN A 72 -7.78 2.76 -25.16
CA ASN A 72 -6.94 1.64 -25.61
C ASN A 72 -6.32 0.79 -24.47
N PHE A 73 -6.39 1.26 -23.21
CA PHE A 73 -5.63 0.72 -22.07
C PHE A 73 -4.09 0.74 -22.30
N ASP A 74 -3.61 1.72 -23.08
CA ASP A 74 -2.23 1.94 -23.51
C ASP A 74 -1.35 2.71 -22.50
N ARG A 75 -1.74 2.71 -21.22
CA ARG A 75 -1.11 3.50 -20.15
C ARG A 75 -1.33 2.91 -18.78
N LEU A 76 -0.43 3.23 -17.86
CA LEU A 76 -0.63 2.91 -16.44
C LEU A 76 -1.52 3.95 -15.74
N GLY A 77 -2.17 3.51 -14.68
CA GLY A 77 -2.88 4.37 -13.76
C GLY A 77 -1.95 5.23 -12.88
N VAL A 78 -2.59 6.08 -12.08
CA VAL A 78 -1.97 6.82 -10.96
C VAL A 78 -1.34 5.88 -9.93
N ARG A 79 -0.29 6.33 -9.24
CA ARG A 79 0.40 5.49 -8.25
C ARG A 79 -0.46 5.29 -7.01
N VAL A 80 -0.49 4.05 -6.53
CA VAL A 80 -1.10 3.65 -5.26
C VAL A 80 -0.01 3.26 -4.25
N PRO A 81 -0.22 3.42 -2.93
CA PRO A 81 0.68 2.87 -1.94
C PRO A 81 0.69 1.33 -1.99
N ALA A 82 1.87 0.74 -1.84
CA ALA A 82 2.05 -0.70 -1.62
C ALA A 82 2.95 -0.90 -0.40
N ILE A 83 2.47 -1.62 0.60
CA ILE A 83 3.18 -1.91 1.86
C ILE A 83 3.39 -3.42 1.95
N PHE A 84 4.63 -3.82 2.22
CA PHE A 84 5.01 -5.22 2.39
C PHE A 84 5.37 -5.48 3.86
N VAL A 85 4.98 -6.64 4.39
CA VAL A 85 5.28 -7.08 5.75
C VAL A 85 5.64 -8.57 5.74
N SER A 86 6.87 -8.90 6.11
CA SER A 86 7.41 -10.27 6.12
C SER A 86 8.67 -10.33 7.00
N PRO A 87 9.01 -11.46 7.65
CA PRO A 87 10.28 -11.59 8.37
C PRO A 87 11.51 -11.47 7.49
N TRP A 88 11.39 -11.77 6.19
CA TRP A 88 12.45 -11.67 5.18
C TRP A 88 12.89 -10.24 4.86
N ILE A 89 12.20 -9.21 5.37
CA ILE A 89 12.48 -7.81 5.05
C ILE A 89 12.99 -7.04 6.27
N GLU A 90 14.06 -6.26 6.07
CA GLU A 90 14.71 -5.47 7.11
C GLU A 90 13.89 -4.23 7.54
N ALA A 91 14.19 -3.70 8.73
CA ALA A 91 13.45 -2.58 9.30
C ALA A 91 13.82 -1.25 8.61
N GLY A 92 12.81 -0.52 8.09
CA GLY A 92 13.00 0.78 7.46
C GLY A 92 13.43 0.73 5.99
N THR A 93 13.35 -0.44 5.35
CA THR A 93 13.65 -0.63 3.92
C THR A 93 12.57 0.02 3.04
N GLY A 94 12.59 1.34 2.92
CA GLY A 94 11.52 2.08 2.22
C GLY A 94 10.18 2.00 2.96
N MET A 95 9.08 1.91 2.21
CA MET A 95 7.71 1.89 2.77
C MET A 95 7.31 0.49 3.27
N ILE A 96 8.08 -0.03 4.23
CA ILE A 96 7.97 -1.40 4.74
C ILE A 96 8.07 -1.38 6.27
N PHE A 97 7.06 -1.93 6.95
CA PHE A 97 7.01 -2.01 8.41
C PHE A 97 7.45 -3.40 8.91
N ARG A 98 8.75 -3.58 9.17
CA ARG A 98 9.23 -4.74 9.96
C ARG A 98 8.75 -4.58 11.41
N PHE A 99 7.88 -5.48 11.86
CA PHE A 99 7.26 -5.36 13.19
C PHE A 99 8.17 -5.89 14.30
N LEU A 100 9.10 -5.04 14.77
CA LEU A 100 10.10 -5.35 15.81
C LEU A 100 9.58 -6.25 16.93
N ARG A 101 10.29 -7.36 17.17
CA ARG A 101 10.19 -8.15 18.41
C ARG A 101 10.87 -7.36 19.52
N LEU A 102 10.08 -6.67 20.34
CA LEU A 102 10.60 -6.00 21.54
C LEU A 102 11.25 -7.06 22.46
N PRO A 103 12.49 -6.84 22.93
CA PRO A 103 13.14 -7.74 23.86
C PRO A 103 12.57 -7.51 25.28
N PHE A 104 11.48 -8.19 25.62
CA PHE A 104 11.10 -8.39 27.02
C PHE A 104 12.08 -9.39 27.64
N GLY A 105 13.10 -8.85 28.31
CA GLY A 105 13.92 -9.58 29.26
C GLY A 105 13.54 -9.15 30.67
N LEU A 106 13.00 -10.10 31.44
CA LEU A 106 12.38 -9.95 32.78
C LEU A 106 11.01 -9.24 32.77
#